data_AF-A0A3C0HIM4-F1
#
_entry.id   AF-A0A3C0HIM4-F1
#
_cell.length_a   1.000
_cell.length_b   1.000
_cell.length_c   1.000
_cell.angle_alpha   90.00
_cell.angle_beta   90.00
_cell.angle_gamma   90.00
#
_symmetry.space_group_name_H-M   'P 1'
#
loop_
_entity.id
_entity.type
_entity.pdbx_description
1 polymer ?
#
loop_
_entity_poly.entity_id
_entity_poly.type
_entity_poly.pdbx_seq_one_letter_code
_entity_poly.pdbx_strand_id
1 'polypeptide(L)'
;TVLIEDGILKGYLQDSLNARLMNAARTGNGRRESFAHLPMPRMTNTTMAAGAHTLEEMIASVERGLFAPNFGGGQVDITTGKFVFSASEA
;
A
#
# COMPACT_ATOMS: atom_id res chain seq x y z
N THR A 1 6.80 2.36 -9.40
CA THR A 1 7.02 0.90 -9.39
C THR A 1 5.68 0.21 -9.34
N VAL A 2 5.38 -0.67 -10.31
CA VAL A 2 4.17 -1.51 -10.25
C VAL A 2 4.45 -2.65 -9.29
N LEU A 3 3.66 -2.74 -8.21
CA LEU A 3 3.80 -3.79 -7.19
C LEU A 3 2.86 -4.97 -7.44
N ILE A 4 1.65 -4.65 -7.88
CA ILE A 4 0.61 -5.63 -8.22
C ILE A 4 0.02 -5.18 -9.56
N GLU A 5 -0.10 -6.10 -10.50
CA GLU A 5 -0.68 -5.89 -11.83
C GLU A 5 -1.74 -6.97 -12.03
N ASP A 6 -2.99 -6.56 -12.25
CA ASP A 6 -4.13 -7.46 -12.44
C ASP A 6 -4.26 -8.56 -11.36
N GLY A 7 -4.02 -8.16 -10.11
CA GLY A 7 -4.05 -9.05 -8.95
C GLY A 7 -2.79 -9.93 -8.75
N ILE A 8 -1.81 -9.85 -9.64
CA ILE A 8 -0.57 -10.62 -9.57
C ILE A 8 0.55 -9.79 -8.96
N LEU A 9 1.24 -10.33 -7.94
CA LEU A 9 2.42 -9.72 -7.35
C LEU A 9 3.55 -9.64 -8.38
N LYS A 10 4.06 -8.43 -8.63
CA LYS A 10 5.14 -8.16 -9.59
C LYS A 10 6.50 -7.92 -8.94
N GLY A 11 6.53 -7.52 -7.67
CA GLY A 11 7.78 -7.33 -6.94
C GLY A 11 7.63 -6.57 -5.63
N TYR A 12 8.78 -6.14 -5.10
CA TYR A 12 8.90 -5.47 -3.81
C TYR A 12 9.57 -4.11 -3.97
N LEU A 13 9.33 -3.22 -3.00
CA LEU A 13 10.10 -1.98 -2.87
C LEU A 13 11.46 -2.31 -2.27
N GLN A 14 12.51 -1.71 -2.82
CA GLN A 14 13.90 -2.00 -2.50
C GLN A 14 14.69 -0.75 -2.10
N ASP A 15 15.57 -0.92 -1.13
CA ASP A 15 16.72 -0.06 -0.90
C ASP A 15 17.99 -0.67 -1.56
N SER A 16 19.16 -0.05 -1.39
CA SER A 16 20.39 -0.56 -2.00
C SER A 16 20.87 -1.89 -1.41
N LEU A 17 20.66 -2.11 -0.11
CA LEU A 17 21.11 -3.30 0.60
C LEU A 17 20.27 -4.52 0.20
N ASN A 18 18.95 -4.42 0.32
CA ASN A 18 18.01 -5.51 0.04
C ASN A 18 17.97 -5.83 -1.46
N ALA A 19 18.05 -4.82 -2.34
CA ALA A 19 18.20 -5.06 -3.78
C ALA A 19 19.39 -5.99 -4.08
N ARG A 20 20.53 -5.75 -3.42
CA ARG A 20 21.72 -6.60 -3.59
C ARG A 20 21.51 -8.00 -3.02
N LEU A 21 20.95 -8.12 -1.81
CA LEU A 21 20.73 -9.42 -1.16
C LEU A 21 19.73 -10.30 -1.91
N MET A 22 18.72 -9.69 -2.55
CA MET A 22 17.68 -10.39 -3.30
C MET A 22 18.01 -10.51 -4.80
N ASN A 23 19.19 -10.06 -5.25
CA ASN A 23 19.56 -9.96 -6.66
C ASN A 23 18.47 -9.26 -7.52
N ALA A 24 17.91 -8.18 -6.98
CA ALA A 24 16.83 -7.40 -7.57
C ALA A 24 17.31 -5.99 -7.97
N ALA A 25 16.55 -5.33 -8.85
CA ALA A 25 16.80 -3.94 -9.19
C ALA A 25 16.46 -3.00 -8.01
N ARG A 26 17.20 -1.89 -7.89
CA ARG A 26 16.85 -0.81 -6.95
C ARG A 26 15.59 -0.09 -7.45
N THR A 27 14.65 0.20 -6.55
CA THR A 27 13.37 0.84 -6.93
C THR A 27 13.23 2.29 -6.47
N GLY A 28 14.28 2.86 -5.85
CA GLY A 28 14.25 4.24 -5.33
C GLY A 28 13.54 4.40 -3.98
N ASN A 29 13.40 3.31 -3.21
CA ASN A 29 12.63 3.31 -1.96
C ASN A 29 13.46 3.28 -0.68
N GLY A 30 14.79 3.37 -0.77
CA GLY A 30 15.65 3.52 0.40
C GLY A 30 15.50 4.88 1.05
N ARG A 31 14.70 4.98 2.12
CA ARG A 31 14.45 6.22 2.86
C ARG A 31 14.93 6.10 4.29
N ARG A 32 15.43 7.20 4.84
CA ARG A 32 15.77 7.39 6.25
C ARG A 32 15.06 8.63 6.77
N GLU A 33 14.78 8.67 8.06
CA GLU A 33 14.15 9.84 8.69
C GLU A 33 15.12 11.02 8.79
N SER A 34 16.38 10.76 9.17
CA SER A 34 17.41 11.78 9.35
C SER A 34 18.80 11.16 9.24
N PHE A 35 19.85 11.99 9.36
CA PHE A 35 21.25 11.53 9.36
C PHE A 35 21.59 10.55 10.49
N ALA A 36 20.74 10.44 11.53
CA ALA A 36 20.95 9.55 12.67
C ALA A 36 20.36 8.13 12.47
N HIS A 37 19.55 7.89 11.43
CA HIS A 37 18.81 6.62 11.25
C HIS A 37 19.23 5.88 9.98
N LEU A 38 19.36 4.55 10.00
CA LEU A 38 19.69 3.81 8.78
C LEU A 38 18.54 3.88 7.75
N PRO A 39 18.84 3.95 6.43
CA PRO A 39 17.83 3.83 5.40
C PRO A 39 17.28 2.40 5.32
N MET A 40 16.02 2.28 4.93
CA MET A 40 15.33 1.00 4.67
C MET A 40 14.29 1.18 3.55
N PRO A 41 13.75 0.10 2.96
CA PRO A 41 12.68 0.20 1.97
C PRO A 41 11.43 0.85 2.58
N ARG A 42 10.94 1.94 1.98
CA ARG A 42 9.76 2.69 2.43
C ARG A 42 8.90 3.14 1.25
N MET A 43 7.60 3.22 1.50
CA MET A 43 6.63 3.77 0.55
C MET A 43 6.89 5.26 0.27
N THR A 44 6.37 5.73 -0.86
CA THR A 44 6.29 7.15 -1.23
C THR A 44 4.83 7.55 -1.36
N ASN A 45 4.24 7.41 -2.54
CA ASN A 45 2.81 7.52 -2.79
C ASN A 45 2.34 6.16 -3.29
N THR A 46 1.52 5.47 -2.49
CA THR A 46 0.98 4.15 -2.83
C THR A 46 -0.49 4.31 -3.18
N THR A 47 -0.85 3.97 -4.41
CA THR A 47 -2.20 4.16 -4.93
C THR A 47 -2.65 2.92 -5.70
N MET A 48 -3.97 2.80 -5.89
CA MET A 48 -4.59 1.83 -6.78
C MET A 48 -5.01 2.55 -8.07
N ALA A 49 -4.83 1.91 -9.22
CA ALA A 49 -5.34 2.43 -10.48
C ALA A 49 -6.87 2.44 -10.48
N ALA A 50 -7.49 3.38 -11.20
CA ALA A 50 -8.94 3.45 -11.33
C ALA A 50 -9.48 2.22 -12.06
N GLY A 51 -10.62 1.71 -11.57
CA GLY A 51 -11.38 0.64 -12.21
C GLY A 51 -12.40 1.18 -13.22
N ALA A 52 -13.32 0.32 -13.65
CA ALA A 52 -14.35 0.65 -14.64
C ALA A 52 -15.66 1.21 -14.05
N HIS A 53 -15.91 1.00 -12.75
CA HIS A 53 -17.19 1.32 -12.11
C HIS A 53 -17.23 2.74 -11.55
N THR A 54 -18.40 3.38 -11.61
CA THR A 54 -18.62 4.65 -10.92
C THR A 54 -18.93 4.43 -9.44
N LEU A 55 -18.85 5.50 -8.64
CA LEU A 55 -19.18 5.43 -7.22
C LEU A 55 -20.65 5.08 -7.00
N GLU A 56 -21.55 5.61 -7.83
CA GLU A 56 -22.98 5.38 -7.76
C GLU A 56 -23.33 3.90 -8.03
N GLU A 57 -22.69 3.29 -9.03
CA GLU A 57 -22.83 1.86 -9.31
C GLU A 57 -22.37 1.00 -8.14
N MET A 58 -21.23 1.34 -7.54
CA MET A 58 -20.69 0.62 -6.38
C MET A 58 -21.63 0.73 -5.16
N ILE A 59 -22.17 1.92 -4.86
CA ILE A 59 -23.09 2.12 -3.75
C ILE A 59 -24.41 1.37 -3.99
N ALA A 60 -24.99 1.48 -5.20
CA ALA A 60 -26.24 0.82 -5.55
C ALA A 60 -26.16 -0.72 -5.49
N SER A 61 -24.96 -1.28 -5.63
CA SER A 61 -24.73 -2.73 -5.54
C SER A 61 -24.86 -3.32 -4.13
N VAL A 62 -24.93 -2.48 -3.09
CA VAL A 62 -24.92 -2.91 -1.68
C VAL A 62 -26.32 -2.74 -1.06
N GLU A 63 -26.98 -3.85 -0.73
CA GLU A 63 -28.29 -3.83 -0.06
C GLU A 63 -28.21 -3.31 1.39
N ARG A 64 -27.16 -3.72 2.13
CA ARG A 64 -26.88 -3.27 3.50
C ARG A 64 -25.37 -3.31 3.79
N GLY A 65 -24.77 -2.17 4.09
CA GLY A 65 -23.35 -2.03 4.37
C GLY A 65 -22.99 -0.68 4.98
N LEU A 66 -21.69 -0.35 4.97
CA LEU A 66 -21.17 0.95 5.41
C LEU A 66 -20.46 1.63 4.24
N PHE A 67 -20.66 2.94 4.11
CA PHE A 67 -19.89 3.76 3.19
C PHE A 67 -18.91 4.60 3.99
N ALA A 68 -17.62 4.28 3.92
CA ALA A 68 -16.57 4.96 4.67
C ALA A 68 -15.72 5.84 3.73
N PRO A 69 -16.09 7.11 3.50
CA PRO A 69 -15.36 7.99 2.58
C PRO A 69 -14.02 8.47 3.14
N ASN A 70 -13.84 8.40 4.47
CA ASN A 70 -12.67 8.96 5.12
C ASN A 70 -12.17 8.09 6.28
N PHE A 71 -10.86 8.12 6.48
CA PHE A 71 -10.15 7.27 7.43
C PHE A 71 -9.15 8.07 8.25
N GLY A 72 -8.92 7.63 9.48
CA GLY A 72 -7.82 8.12 10.31
C GLY A 72 -6.52 7.37 10.03
N GLY A 73 -6.04 6.65 11.03
CA GLY A 73 -4.84 5.81 10.92
C GLY A 73 -5.13 4.34 10.64
N GLY A 74 -4.06 3.55 10.56
CA GLY A 74 -4.12 2.10 10.41
C GLY A 74 -2.81 1.43 10.81
N GLN A 75 -2.84 0.11 10.95
CA GLN A 75 -1.70 -0.72 11.32
C GLN A 75 -1.78 -2.07 10.60
N VAL A 76 -0.62 -2.69 10.38
CA VAL A 76 -0.50 -4.04 9.79
C VAL A 76 0.51 -4.87 10.55
N ASP A 77 0.18 -6.14 10.78
CA ASP A 77 1.13 -7.21 11.08
C ASP A 77 1.46 -7.95 9.77
N ILE A 78 2.65 -7.71 9.25
CA ILE A 78 3.11 -8.26 7.97
C ILE A 78 3.35 -9.78 8.02
N THR A 79 3.47 -10.38 9.21
CA THR A 79 3.74 -11.82 9.36
C THR A 79 2.45 -12.62 9.24
N THR A 80 1.38 -12.13 9.86
CA THR A 80 0.06 -12.79 9.84
C THR A 80 -0.84 -12.28 8.72
N GLY A 81 -0.51 -11.14 8.11
CA GLY A 81 -1.35 -10.46 7.12
C GLY A 81 -2.56 -9.75 7.70
N LYS A 82 -2.66 -9.64 9.04
CA LYS A 82 -3.75 -8.93 9.70
C LYS A 82 -3.52 -7.42 9.62
N PHE A 83 -4.55 -6.68 9.20
CA PHE A 83 -4.51 -5.23 9.11
C PHE A 83 -5.78 -4.62 9.69
N VAL A 84 -5.64 -3.39 10.22
CA VAL A 84 -6.73 -2.60 10.77
C VAL A 84 -6.62 -1.17 10.29
N PHE A 85 -7.76 -0.53 10.11
CA PHE A 85 -7.90 0.89 9.82
C PHE A 85 -9.21 1.38 10.44
N SER A 86 -9.24 2.63 10.88
CA SER A 86 -10.39 3.20 11.59
C SER A 86 -11.07 4.25 10.72
N ALA A 87 -12.36 4.04 10.43
CA ALA A 87 -13.19 5.03 9.75
C ALA A 87 -13.32 6.29 10.62
N SER A 88 -13.14 7.45 10.01
CA SER A 88 -13.40 8.75 10.65
C SER A 88 -14.78 9.31 10.28
N GLU A 89 -15.36 8.82 9.18
CA GLU A 89 -16.69 9.13 8.68
C GLU A 89 -17.28 7.84 8.08
N ALA A 90 -18.55 7.52 8.39
CA ALA A 90 -19.23 6.28 8.00
C ALA A 90 -20.75 6.44 7.92
#